data_AF-A0A4Z0MUR8-F1
#
_entry.id   AF-A0A4Z0MUR8-F1
#
_cell.length_a   1.000
_cell.length_b   1.000
_cell.length_c   1.000
_cell.angle_alpha   90.00
_cell.angle_beta   90.00
_cell.angle_gamma   90.00
#
_symmetry.space_group_name_H-M   'P 1'
#
loop_
_entity.id
_entity.type
_entity.pdbx_description
1 polymer ?
#
loop_
_entity_poly.entity_id
_entity_poly.type
_entity_poly.pdbx_seq_one_letter_code
_entity_poly.pdbx_strand_id
1 'polypeptide(L)'
;MAVAYTAETLSRVQAWLSLSLSKRHTNAGKAELHALYALITGGSAAGCTNCNYSGYVGILEAYERQALRLLHPELMADSNYSLAPGFENEQFVHEKFSSVVTADNLTDEAAEFFIKNGFEHAFVKKEAAKSEPSQPRLTEKQQAVADYKELFGEEPDAAKTAKELKELIAAKKAELDLQD
;
A
#
# COMPACT_ATOMS: atom_id res chain seq x y z
N MET A 1 -9.71 8.07 21.32
CA MET A 1 -10.29 6.72 21.18
C MET A 1 -9.24 5.85 20.50
N ALA A 2 -9.02 4.62 20.96
CA ALA A 2 -8.13 3.69 20.25
C ALA A 2 -8.79 3.29 18.93
N VAL A 3 -8.05 3.38 17.83
CA VAL A 3 -8.52 2.96 16.51
C VAL A 3 -8.77 1.45 16.56
N ALA A 4 -10.01 1.02 16.37
CA ALA A 4 -10.36 -0.40 16.39
C ALA A 4 -10.02 -1.03 15.03
N TYR A 5 -8.92 -1.76 14.96
CA TYR A 5 -8.52 -2.51 13.77
C TYR A 5 -9.39 -3.77 13.61
N THR A 6 -10.45 -3.64 12.82
CA THR A 6 -11.43 -4.72 12.58
C THR A 6 -11.37 -5.22 11.15
N ALA A 7 -11.65 -6.52 10.93
CA ALA A 7 -11.71 -7.12 9.61
C ALA A 7 -12.79 -6.48 8.72
N GLU A 8 -13.92 -6.07 9.31
CA GLU A 8 -14.99 -5.36 8.60
C GLU A 8 -14.51 -4.00 8.07
N THR A 9 -13.84 -3.21 8.91
CA THR A 9 -13.34 -1.90 8.48
C THR A 9 -12.20 -2.05 7.46
N LEU A 10 -11.31 -3.04 7.65
CA LEU A 10 -10.27 -3.36 6.68
C LEU A 10 -10.86 -3.71 5.31
N SER A 11 -11.87 -4.57 5.26
CA SER A 11 -12.52 -4.96 4.00
C SER A 11 -13.16 -3.76 3.29
N ARG A 12 -13.80 -2.84 4.01
CA ARG A 12 -14.37 -1.62 3.41
C ARG A 12 -13.30 -0.67 2.89
N VAL A 13 -12.21 -0.49 3.64
CA VAL A 13 -11.06 0.31 3.20
C VAL A 13 -10.46 -0.27 1.93
N GLN A 14 -10.25 -1.58 1.88
CA GLN A 14 -9.74 -2.28 0.70
C GLN A 14 -10.66 -2.15 -0.51
N ALA A 15 -11.97 -2.34 -0.30
CA ALA A 15 -12.95 -2.16 -1.37
C ALA A 15 -12.88 -0.73 -1.93
N TRP A 16 -12.79 0.29 -1.07
CA TRP A 16 -12.67 1.67 -1.50
C TRP A 16 -11.35 1.95 -2.24
N LEU A 17 -10.22 1.46 -1.71
CA LEU A 17 -8.90 1.58 -2.32
C LEU A 17 -8.73 0.76 -3.60
N SER A 18 -9.63 -0.17 -3.90
CA SER A 18 -9.68 -0.89 -5.17
C SER A 18 -10.54 -0.21 -6.24
N LEU A 19 -11.34 0.81 -5.88
CA LEU A 19 -12.18 1.53 -6.84
C LEU A 19 -11.31 2.24 -7.87
N SER A 20 -11.82 2.35 -9.11
CA SER A 20 -11.20 3.17 -10.15
C SER A 20 -11.25 4.65 -9.78
N LEU A 21 -10.37 5.46 -10.39
CA LEU A 21 -10.22 6.86 -9.99
C LEU A 21 -11.51 7.66 -10.23
N SER A 22 -12.17 7.41 -11.36
CA SER A 22 -13.48 7.99 -11.69
C SER A 22 -14.54 7.68 -10.62
N LYS A 23 -14.57 6.43 -10.13
CA LYS A 23 -15.53 6.01 -9.10
C LYS A 23 -15.25 6.66 -7.75
N ARG A 24 -13.99 6.81 -7.36
CA ARG A 24 -13.66 7.44 -6.07
C ARG A 24 -14.04 8.93 -6.01
N HIS A 25 -13.99 9.63 -7.14
CA HIS A 25 -14.35 11.05 -7.23
C HIS A 25 -15.86 11.32 -7.37
N THR A 26 -16.69 10.27 -7.47
CA THR A 26 -18.15 10.43 -7.38
C THR A 26 -18.57 10.90 -5.99
N ASN A 27 -19.76 11.52 -5.88
CA ASN A 27 -20.33 11.90 -4.58
C ASN A 27 -20.44 10.72 -3.60
N ALA A 28 -20.79 9.54 -4.11
CA ALA A 28 -20.85 8.32 -3.32
C ALA A 28 -19.46 7.87 -2.83
N GLY A 29 -18.45 7.90 -3.71
CA GLY A 29 -17.07 7.60 -3.36
C GLY A 29 -16.51 8.56 -2.30
N LYS A 30 -16.77 9.86 -2.45
CA LYS A 30 -16.37 10.90 -1.47
C LYS A 30 -17.09 10.75 -0.13
N ALA A 31 -18.38 10.42 -0.13
CA ALA A 31 -19.13 10.19 1.09
C ALA A 31 -18.59 8.98 1.87
N GLU A 32 -18.27 7.88 1.17
CA GLU A 32 -17.67 6.69 1.79
C GLU A 32 -16.26 6.99 2.33
N LEU A 33 -15.45 7.78 1.61
CA LEU A 33 -14.13 8.23 2.09
C LEU A 33 -14.24 8.98 3.42
N HIS A 34 -15.21 9.89 3.55
CA HIS A 34 -15.47 10.62 4.78
C HIS A 34 -15.94 9.71 5.92
N ALA A 35 -16.83 8.76 5.62
CA ALA A 35 -17.33 7.79 6.60
C ALA A 35 -16.18 6.91 7.12
N LEU A 36 -15.32 6.40 6.24
CA LEU A 36 -14.14 5.61 6.60
C LEU A 36 -13.13 6.43 7.39
N TYR A 37 -12.84 7.65 6.96
CA TYR A 37 -11.97 8.56 7.71
C TYR A 37 -12.47 8.78 9.14
N ALA A 38 -13.77 9.05 9.29
CA ALA A 38 -14.37 9.29 10.61
C ALA A 38 -14.37 8.04 11.49
N LEU A 39 -14.62 6.88 10.88
CA LEU A 39 -14.54 5.59 11.57
C LEU A 39 -13.11 5.30 12.07
N ILE A 40 -12.10 5.59 11.25
CA ILE A 40 -10.68 5.33 11.56
C ILE A 40 -10.14 6.31 12.60
N THR A 41 -10.40 7.61 12.43
CA THR A 41 -9.76 8.67 13.24
C THR A 41 -10.60 9.08 14.45
N GLY A 42 -11.89 8.75 14.46
CA GLY A 42 -12.86 9.26 15.44
C GLY A 42 -13.20 10.74 15.25
N GLY A 43 -12.70 11.39 14.20
CA GLY A 43 -12.96 12.81 13.88
C GLY A 43 -13.76 12.97 12.59
N SER A 44 -14.55 14.04 12.47
CA SER A 44 -15.22 14.35 11.21
C SER A 44 -14.22 14.83 10.17
N ALA A 45 -14.35 14.38 8.91
CA ALA A 45 -13.68 15.04 7.79
C ALA A 45 -14.15 16.51 7.71
N ALA A 46 -13.27 17.45 8.05
CA ALA A 46 -13.60 18.87 8.13
C ALA A 46 -13.29 19.57 6.79
N GLY A 47 -14.26 20.35 6.28
CA GLY A 47 -14.07 21.24 5.13
C GLY A 47 -14.27 20.62 3.75
N CYS A 48 -13.73 21.30 2.73
CA CYS A 48 -13.76 20.91 1.32
C CYS A 48 -13.07 19.55 1.12
N THR A 49 -13.86 18.50 0.83
CA THR A 49 -13.36 17.13 0.61
C THR A 49 -12.26 17.07 -0.43
N ASN A 50 -12.39 17.83 -1.52
CA ASN A 50 -11.42 17.86 -2.61
C ASN A 50 -10.07 18.41 -2.13
N CYS A 51 -10.11 19.43 -1.28
CA CYS A 51 -8.94 20.16 -0.81
C CYS A 51 -8.02 19.31 0.08
N ASN A 52 -8.55 18.23 0.68
CA ASN A 52 -7.77 17.30 1.52
C ASN A 52 -7.96 15.84 1.11
N TYR A 53 -8.38 15.61 -0.14
CA TYR A 53 -8.74 14.29 -0.63
C TYR A 53 -7.57 13.30 -0.54
N SER A 54 -6.39 13.71 -0.99
CA SER A 54 -5.15 12.92 -0.89
C SER A 54 -4.76 12.60 0.56
N GLY A 55 -4.97 13.55 1.48
CA GLY A 55 -4.75 13.35 2.92
C GLY A 55 -5.66 12.27 3.51
N TYR A 56 -6.95 12.28 3.14
CA TYR A 56 -7.90 11.25 3.57
C TYR A 56 -7.58 9.88 2.99
N VAL A 57 -7.18 9.80 1.71
CA VAL A 57 -6.73 8.54 1.10
C VAL A 57 -5.49 8.00 1.82
N GLY A 58 -4.52 8.86 2.14
CA GLY A 58 -3.32 8.45 2.89
C GLY A 58 -3.63 7.87 4.28
N ILE A 59 -4.69 8.34 4.94
CA ILE A 59 -5.16 7.75 6.21
C ILE A 59 -5.72 6.34 5.98
N LEU A 60 -6.50 6.12 4.92
CA LEU A 60 -7.01 4.80 4.58
C LEU A 60 -5.88 3.82 4.25
N GLU A 61 -4.88 4.23 3.47
CA GLU A 61 -3.70 3.41 3.16
C GLU A 61 -2.84 3.10 4.40
N ALA A 62 -2.71 4.06 5.33
CA ALA A 62 -2.05 3.82 6.61
C ALA A 62 -2.84 2.85 7.49
N TYR A 63 -4.17 2.97 7.52
CA TYR A 63 -5.04 2.05 8.23
C TYR A 63 -4.97 0.64 7.64
N GLU A 64 -5.06 0.48 6.32
CA GLU A 64 -4.98 -0.83 5.65
C GLU A 64 -3.68 -1.55 6.04
N ARG A 65 -2.54 -0.86 5.95
CA ARG A 65 -1.24 -1.41 6.36
C ARG A 65 -1.24 -1.86 7.81
N GLN A 66 -1.70 -1.01 8.73
CA GLN A 66 -1.68 -1.34 10.15
C GLN A 66 -2.69 -2.43 10.53
N ALA A 67 -3.86 -2.45 9.89
CA ALA A 67 -4.88 -3.46 10.08
C ALA A 67 -4.41 -4.83 9.55
N LEU A 68 -3.80 -4.88 8.37
CA LEU A 68 -3.22 -6.11 7.84
C LEU A 68 -2.09 -6.64 8.75
N ARG A 69 -1.26 -5.79 9.35
CA ARG A 69 -0.24 -6.23 10.32
C ARG A 69 -0.84 -6.91 11.55
N LEU A 70 -1.95 -6.38 12.06
CA LEU A 70 -2.58 -6.86 13.29
C LEU A 70 -3.48 -8.08 13.05
N LEU A 71 -4.17 -8.12 11.92
CA LEU A 71 -5.17 -9.14 11.61
C LEU A 71 -4.62 -10.28 10.75
N HIS A 72 -3.62 -10.00 9.93
CA HIS A 72 -3.03 -10.92 8.94
C HIS A 72 -1.49 -10.82 8.89
N PRO A 73 -0.78 -11.02 10.02
CA PRO A 73 0.69 -10.92 10.07
C PRO A 73 1.40 -11.85 9.08
N GLU A 74 0.75 -12.93 8.63
CA GLU A 74 1.23 -13.85 7.61
C GLU A 74 1.34 -13.21 6.21
N LEU A 75 0.48 -12.24 5.88
CA LEU A 75 0.43 -11.57 4.57
C LEU A 75 1.47 -10.45 4.43
N MET A 76 2.07 -10.01 5.54
CA MET A 76 3.07 -8.94 5.57
C MET A 76 4.47 -9.38 5.18
N ALA A 77 4.67 -10.66 4.90
CA ALA A 77 5.96 -11.17 4.46
C ALA A 77 5.89 -11.61 3.01
N ASP A 78 6.27 -10.71 2.12
CA ASP A 78 6.77 -11.06 0.78
C ASP A 78 8.18 -11.69 0.86
N SER A 79 8.46 -12.38 1.97
CA SER A 79 9.74 -12.95 2.35
C SER A 79 9.47 -14.34 2.95
N ASN A 80 10.17 -15.34 2.41
CA ASN A 80 10.35 -16.65 3.01
C ASN A 80 11.07 -16.58 4.37
N TYR A 81 11.47 -15.40 4.83
CA TYR A 81 12.05 -15.15 6.14
C TYR A 81 11.15 -14.24 7.00
N SER A 82 11.21 -14.44 8.30
CA SER A 82 10.69 -13.55 9.35
C SER A 82 11.82 -13.16 10.29
N LEU A 83 11.66 -12.07 11.03
CA LEU A 83 12.57 -11.79 12.13
C LEU A 83 12.39 -12.79 13.27
N ALA A 84 13.50 -13.17 13.91
CA ALA A 84 13.48 -14.04 15.07
C ALA A 84 12.79 -13.36 16.27
N PRO A 85 12.22 -14.13 17.21
CA PRO A 85 11.63 -13.57 18.42
C PRO A 85 12.62 -12.67 19.17
N GLY A 86 12.20 -11.45 19.52
CA GLY A 86 13.03 -10.43 20.16
C GLY A 86 13.63 -9.38 19.20
N PHE A 87 13.56 -9.61 17.89
CA PHE A 87 14.08 -8.71 16.86
C PHE A 87 12.98 -7.93 16.12
N GLU A 88 11.71 -8.09 16.49
CA GLU A 88 10.56 -7.62 15.71
C GLU A 88 10.50 -6.09 15.56
N ASN A 89 11.11 -5.36 16.49
CA ASN A 89 11.18 -3.90 16.49
C ASN A 89 12.57 -3.35 16.10
N GLU A 90 13.51 -4.23 15.72
CA GLU A 90 14.86 -3.81 15.37
C GLU A 90 14.97 -3.32 13.92
N GLN A 91 15.93 -2.42 13.72
CA GLN A 91 16.29 -1.88 12.41
C GLN A 91 17.67 -2.40 12.00
N PHE A 92 17.71 -3.12 10.90
CA PHE A 92 18.93 -3.66 10.32
C PHE A 92 19.45 -2.69 9.26
N VAL A 93 20.64 -2.15 9.51
CA VAL A 93 21.31 -1.20 8.63
C VAL A 93 22.71 -1.73 8.34
N HIS A 94 23.14 -1.67 7.09
CA HIS A 94 24.47 -2.09 6.69
C HIS A 94 25.01 -1.18 5.60
N GLU A 95 26.29 -0.80 5.67
CA GLU A 95 26.90 0.19 4.75
C GLU A 95 26.83 -0.22 3.27
N LYS A 96 26.80 -1.53 3.00
CA LYS A 96 26.69 -2.11 1.66
C LYS A 96 25.25 -2.43 1.23
N PHE A 97 24.25 -2.06 2.03
CA PHE A 97 22.83 -2.26 1.73
C PHE A 97 22.14 -0.90 1.71
N SER A 98 21.42 -0.60 0.62
CA SER A 98 20.96 0.76 0.31
C SER A 98 19.75 1.23 1.12
N SER A 99 19.15 0.36 1.94
CA SER A 99 17.95 0.66 2.71
C SER A 99 18.03 0.14 4.14
N VAL A 100 17.21 0.73 5.02
CA VAL A 100 16.98 0.22 6.37
C VAL A 100 16.00 -0.94 6.27
N VAL A 101 16.37 -2.09 6.80
CA VAL A 101 15.52 -3.29 6.83
C VAL A 101 14.88 -3.43 8.19
N THR A 102 13.59 -3.70 8.20
CA THR A 102 12.73 -3.83 9.38
C THR A 102 11.78 -4.99 9.13
N ALA A 103 11.00 -5.38 10.14
CA ALA A 103 9.90 -6.34 9.94
C ALA A 103 8.94 -5.91 8.82
N ASP A 104 8.77 -4.60 8.61
CA ASP A 104 7.78 -4.01 7.71
C ASP A 104 8.15 -4.02 6.22
N ASN A 105 9.43 -4.17 5.91
CA ASN A 105 9.95 -4.12 4.53
C ASN A 105 10.96 -5.24 4.26
N LEU A 106 10.89 -6.32 5.05
CA LEU A 106 11.76 -7.47 4.91
C LEU A 106 11.47 -8.19 3.59
N THR A 107 12.48 -8.28 2.74
CA THR A 107 12.48 -9.08 1.52
C THR A 107 13.44 -10.26 1.65
N ASP A 108 13.28 -11.27 0.79
CA ASP A 108 14.23 -12.40 0.73
C ASP A 108 15.66 -11.94 0.45
N GLU A 109 15.83 -10.99 -0.47
CA GLU A 109 17.15 -10.42 -0.80
C GLU A 109 17.79 -9.73 0.40
N ALA A 110 17.00 -8.98 1.17
CA ALA A 110 17.45 -8.33 2.39
C ALA A 110 17.83 -9.37 3.46
N ALA A 111 16.95 -10.35 3.71
CA ALA A 111 17.21 -11.41 4.68
C ALA A 111 18.51 -12.17 4.34
N GLU A 112 18.66 -12.63 3.09
CA GLU A 112 19.87 -13.33 2.65
C GLU A 112 21.12 -12.47 2.74
N PHE A 113 21.02 -11.17 2.43
CA PHE A 113 22.14 -10.25 2.57
C PHE A 113 22.60 -10.16 4.03
N PHE A 114 21.69 -9.91 4.98
CA PHE A 114 22.05 -9.75 6.39
C PHE A 114 22.50 -11.08 7.02
N ILE A 115 21.92 -12.21 6.63
CA ILE A 115 22.39 -13.55 7.04
C ILE A 115 23.86 -13.74 6.60
N LYS A 116 24.20 -13.45 5.33
CA LYS A 116 25.57 -13.58 4.81
C LYS A 116 26.58 -12.64 5.50
N ASN A 117 26.11 -11.56 6.11
CA ASN A 117 26.93 -10.61 6.85
C ASN A 117 26.90 -10.83 8.38
N GLY A 118 26.46 -12.01 8.85
CA GLY A 118 26.61 -12.44 10.24
C GLY A 118 25.38 -12.24 11.14
N PHE A 119 24.22 -11.87 10.58
CA PHE A 119 22.97 -11.70 11.33
C PHE A 119 22.06 -12.95 11.25
N GLU A 120 22.64 -14.14 11.14
CA GLU A 120 21.92 -15.42 10.95
C GLU A 120 20.83 -15.66 12.01
N HIS A 121 21.07 -15.20 13.24
CA HIS A 121 20.16 -15.38 14.38
C HIS A 121 18.95 -14.45 14.36
N ALA A 122 19.00 -13.38 13.56
CA ALA A 122 17.91 -12.41 13.46
C ALA A 122 16.86 -12.78 12.42
N PHE A 123 17.14 -13.73 11.51
CA PHE A 123 16.25 -14.09 10.41
C PHE A 123 15.92 -15.60 10.43
N VAL A 124 14.65 -15.93 10.52
CA VAL A 124 14.13 -17.31 10.55
C VAL A 124 13.40 -17.60 9.25
N LYS A 125 13.78 -18.68 8.56
CA LYS A 125 13.06 -19.15 7.38
C LYS A 125 11.68 -19.67 7.77
N LYS A 126 10.63 -19.12 7.17
CA LYS A 126 9.25 -19.56 7.33
C LYS A 126 9.11 -20.96 6.76
N GLU A 127 8.51 -21.87 7.53
CA GLU A 127 8.05 -23.14 6.97
C GLU A 127 6.95 -22.84 5.96
N ALA A 128 7.08 -23.40 4.75
CA ALA A 128 6.16 -23.14 3.65
C ALA A 128 4.73 -23.53 4.05
N ALA A 129 3.90 -22.53 4.34
CA ALA A 129 2.46 -22.72 4.39
C ALA A 129 2.01 -23.02 2.95
N LYS A 130 1.38 -24.19 2.75
CA LYS A 130 0.77 -24.59 1.48
C LYS A 130 -0.18 -23.49 1.01
N SER A 131 0.26 -22.69 0.04
CA SER A 131 -0.51 -21.64 -0.59
C SER A 131 -1.56 -22.25 -1.52
N GLU A 132 -2.84 -22.09 -1.18
CA GLU A 132 -3.93 -22.11 -2.15
C GLU A 132 -3.78 -20.94 -3.15
N PRO A 133 -4.29 -21.07 -4.39
CA PRO A 133 -3.93 -20.17 -5.48
C PRO A 133 -4.55 -18.77 -5.28
N SER A 134 -3.69 -17.79 -5.03
CA SER A 134 -4.00 -16.36 -5.17
C SER A 134 -4.36 -16.06 -6.63
N GLN A 135 -5.47 -15.34 -6.84
CA GLN A 135 -5.80 -14.73 -8.12
C GLN A 135 -4.64 -13.84 -8.63
N PRO A 136 -4.47 -13.70 -9.97
CA PRO A 136 -3.30 -13.06 -10.53
C PRO A 136 -3.30 -11.56 -10.22
N ARG A 137 -2.39 -11.13 -9.35
CA ARG A 137 -2.05 -9.71 -9.14
C ARG A 137 -1.50 -9.16 -10.47
N LEU A 138 -2.13 -8.11 -11.00
CA LEU A 138 -1.63 -7.40 -12.19
C LEU A 138 -0.26 -6.77 -11.86
N THR A 139 0.66 -6.81 -12.83
CA THR A 139 1.99 -6.20 -12.67
C THR A 139 1.90 -4.68 -12.59
N GLU A 140 2.86 -4.01 -11.92
CA GLU A 140 2.86 -2.54 -11.74
C GLU A 140 2.71 -1.76 -13.07
N LYS A 141 3.27 -2.29 -14.17
CA LYS A 141 3.13 -1.70 -15.50
C LYS A 141 1.69 -1.81 -16.01
N GLN A 142 1.01 -2.92 -15.77
CA GLN A 142 -0.40 -3.11 -16.16
C GLN A 142 -1.33 -2.18 -15.38
N GLN A 143 -1.03 -1.96 -14.10
CA GLN A 143 -1.79 -1.00 -13.28
C GLN A 143 -1.60 0.43 -13.77
N ALA A 144 -0.35 0.84 -14.05
CA ALA A 144 -0.06 2.17 -14.60
C ALA A 144 -0.66 2.39 -16.00
N VAL A 145 -0.71 1.35 -16.85
CA VAL A 145 -1.35 1.43 -18.17
C VAL A 145 -2.87 1.58 -18.04
N ALA A 146 -3.49 0.86 -17.10
CA ALA A 146 -4.92 0.99 -16.83
C ALA A 146 -5.28 2.40 -16.32
N ASP A 147 -4.51 2.92 -15.36
CA ASP A 147 -4.70 4.28 -14.82
C ASP A 147 -4.52 5.36 -15.89
N TYR A 148 -3.52 5.21 -16.78
CA TYR A 148 -3.30 6.12 -17.90
C TYR A 148 -4.49 6.10 -18.87
N LYS A 149 -4.96 4.91 -19.25
CA LYS A 149 -6.09 4.76 -20.16
C LYS A 149 -7.38 5.34 -19.59
N GLU A 150 -7.59 5.22 -18.28
CA GLU A 150 -8.74 5.81 -17.60
C GLU A 150 -8.70 7.35 -17.62
N LEU A 151 -7.52 7.95 -17.41
CA LEU A 151 -7.36 9.40 -17.32
C LEU A 151 -7.30 10.11 -18.68
N PHE A 152 -6.70 9.47 -19.67
CA PHE A 152 -6.47 10.09 -20.98
C PHE A 152 -7.41 9.55 -22.07
N GLY A 153 -8.14 8.47 -21.80
CA GLY A 153 -9.06 7.84 -22.76
C GLY A 153 -8.38 7.04 -23.87
N GLU A 154 -7.05 6.97 -23.87
CA GLU A 154 -6.22 6.33 -24.88
C GLU A 154 -5.17 5.41 -24.24
N GLU A 155 -4.75 4.38 -24.97
CA GLU A 155 -3.66 3.52 -24.49
C GLU A 155 -2.31 4.25 -24.59
N PRO A 156 -1.46 4.17 -23.56
CA PRO A 156 -0.15 4.76 -23.63
C PRO A 156 0.72 4.02 -24.65
N ASP A 157 1.66 4.75 -25.26
CA ASP A 157 2.68 4.18 -26.11
C ASP A 157 3.44 3.06 -25.37
N ALA A 158 3.53 1.88 -26.00
CA ALA A 158 4.12 0.66 -25.43
C ALA A 158 5.60 0.84 -25.04
N ALA A 159 6.28 1.83 -25.64
CA ALA A 159 7.65 2.21 -25.32
C ALA A 159 7.79 2.94 -23.96
N LYS A 160 6.71 3.50 -23.40
CA LYS A 160 6.76 4.22 -22.13
C LYS A 160 6.97 3.28 -20.95
N THR A 161 7.88 3.67 -20.07
CA THR A 161 8.19 2.96 -18.83
C THR A 161 7.12 3.22 -17.77
N ALA A 162 7.01 2.34 -16.78
CA ALA A 162 6.05 2.52 -15.67
C ALA A 162 6.26 3.84 -14.90
N LYS A 163 7.50 4.35 -14.86
CA LYS A 163 7.83 5.63 -14.23
C LYS A 163 7.29 6.82 -15.02
N GLU A 164 7.49 6.83 -16.34
CA GLU A 164 6.96 7.89 -17.22
C GLU A 164 5.43 7.90 -17.24
N LEU A 165 4.80 6.73 -17.18
CA LEU A 165 3.34 6.63 -17.03
C LEU A 165 2.87 7.23 -15.71
N LYS A 166 3.52 6.89 -14.59
CA LYS A 166 3.19 7.45 -13.27
C LYS A 166 3.38 8.97 -13.23
N GLU A 167 4.42 9.51 -13.87
CA GLU A 167 4.65 10.96 -13.96
C GLU A 167 3.58 11.68 -14.79
N LEU A 168 3.19 11.13 -15.94
CA LEU A 168 2.11 11.69 -16.77
C LEU A 168 0.76 11.63 -16.06
N ILE A 169 0.48 10.52 -15.36
CA ILE A 169 -0.69 10.36 -14.51
C ILE A 169 -0.68 11.39 -13.38
N ALA A 170 0.45 11.59 -12.70
CA ALA A 170 0.58 12.57 -11.62
C ALA A 170 0.38 14.01 -12.11
N ALA A 171 0.95 14.36 -13.26
CA ALA A 171 0.76 15.67 -13.88
C ALA A 171 -0.71 15.90 -14.27
N LYS A 172 -1.38 14.89 -14.83
CA LYS A 172 -2.79 15.01 -15.21
C LYS A 172 -3.73 15.08 -14.01
N LYS A 173 -3.42 14.35 -12.94
CA LYS A 173 -4.08 14.47 -11.64
C LYS A 173 -3.96 15.89 -11.08
N ALA A 174 -2.75 16.47 -11.12
CA ALA A 174 -2.51 17.82 -10.65
C ALA A 174 -3.27 18.88 -11.48
N GLU A 175 -3.41 18.69 -12.79
CA GLU A 175 -4.25 19.54 -13.64
C GLU A 175 -5.74 19.44 -13.31
N LEU A 176 -6.25 18.22 -13.11
CA LEU A 176 -7.65 17.99 -12.75
C LEU A 176 -7.98 18.57 -11.37
N ASP A 177 -7.04 18.49 -10.42
CA ASP A 177 -7.16 19.11 -9.09
C ASP A 177 -7.12 20.65 -9.13
N LEU A 178 -6.63 21.26 -10.22
CA LEU A 178 -6.55 22.71 -10.41
C LEU A 178 -7.72 23.30 -11.23
N GLN A 179 -8.48 22.47 -11.94
CA GLN A 179 -9.54 22.93 -12.85
C GLN A 179 -10.96 22.90 -12.25
N ASP A 180 -11.17 22.35 -11.05
CA ASP A 180 -12.47 22.25 -10.34
C ASP A 180 -12.40 22.71 -8.87
#